data_AF-A0AAU3NZ79-F1
#
_entry.id   AF-A0AAU3NZ79-F1
#
_cell.length_a   1.000
_cell.length_b   1.000
_cell.length_c   1.000
_cell.angle_alpha   90.00
_cell.angle_beta   90.00
_cell.angle_gamma   90.00
#
_symmetry.space_group_name_H-M   'P 1'
#
loop_
_entity.id
_entity.type
_entity.pdbx_description
1 polymer ?
#
loop_
_entity_poly.entity_id
_entity_poly.type
_entity_poly.pdbx_seq_one_letter_code
_entity_poly.pdbx_strand_id
1 'polypeptide(L)'
;MRRHSHAFYDDMVGYEPTAQIYRKNSAAAAHRVHELIEEGVESGVFRALNGHFAAQVVAVTIDAVQSGVLLESTGLTAGDAFSELGDLLLDGLSSGQAASEPPSAAVRSPRDQASAPR
;
A
#
# COMPACT_ATOMS: atom_id res chain seq x y z
N MET A 1 -19.94 12.14 5.63
CA MET A 1 -19.59 13.45 5.04
C MET A 1 -20.41 13.64 3.76
N ARG A 2 -21.06 14.78 3.54
CA ARG A 2 -21.73 15.05 2.25
C ARG A 2 -20.64 15.23 1.18
N ARG A 3 -20.79 14.60 0.01
CA ARG A 3 -19.92 14.84 -1.14
C ARG A 3 -19.99 16.32 -1.49
N HIS A 4 -18.86 16.98 -1.66
CA HIS A 4 -18.83 18.22 -2.41
C HIS A 4 -19.19 17.89 -3.87
N SER A 5 -19.94 18.76 -4.55
CA SER A 5 -20.26 18.55 -5.96
C SER A 5 -18.99 18.62 -6.82
N HIS A 6 -19.01 18.00 -8.00
CA HIS A 6 -17.92 18.12 -8.97
C HIS A 6 -17.62 19.59 -9.28
N ALA A 7 -18.66 20.40 -9.50
CA ALA A 7 -18.52 21.84 -9.72
C ALA A 7 -17.80 22.58 -8.58
N PHE A 8 -18.02 22.20 -7.31
CA PHE A 8 -17.28 22.79 -6.20
C PHE A 8 -15.79 22.46 -6.27
N TYR A 9 -15.45 21.22 -6.64
CA TYR A 9 -14.06 20.84 -6.81
C TYR A 9 -13.41 21.59 -7.97
N ASP A 10 -14.09 21.66 -9.12
CA ASP A 10 -13.66 22.44 -10.29
C ASP A 10 -13.40 23.91 -9.92
N ASP A 11 -14.29 24.54 -9.15
CA ASP A 11 -14.11 25.90 -8.67
C ASP A 11 -12.88 26.04 -7.76
N MET A 12 -12.62 25.05 -6.90
CA MET A 12 -11.44 25.04 -6.04
C MET A 12 -10.13 24.89 -6.83
N VAL A 13 -10.08 23.99 -7.81
CA VAL A 13 -8.85 23.78 -8.61
C VAL A 13 -8.69 24.79 -9.74
N GLY A 14 -9.78 25.45 -10.16
CA GLY A 14 -9.77 26.53 -11.14
C GLY A 14 -9.25 27.86 -10.57
N TYR A 15 -9.25 28.05 -9.25
CA TYR A 15 -8.64 29.19 -8.58
C TYR A 15 -7.24 28.85 -8.06
N GLU A 16 -6.23 29.36 -8.75
CA GLU A 16 -4.81 29.00 -8.55
C GLU A 16 -4.32 29.01 -7.08
N PRO A 17 -4.68 30.00 -6.23
CA PRO A 17 -4.30 29.96 -4.82
C PRO A 17 -4.85 28.74 -4.06
N THR A 18 -6.10 28.34 -4.32
CA THR A 18 -6.70 27.15 -3.69
C THR A 18 -6.08 25.87 -4.27
N ALA A 19 -5.87 25.82 -5.59
CA ALA A 19 -5.21 24.69 -6.26
C ALA A 19 -3.82 24.41 -5.67
N GLN A 20 -3.02 25.46 -5.40
CA GLN A 20 -1.70 25.32 -4.77
C GLN A 20 -1.77 24.69 -3.38
N ILE A 21 -2.73 25.11 -2.55
CA ILE A 21 -2.92 24.55 -1.21
C ILE A 21 -3.30 23.07 -1.30
N TYR A 22 -4.17 22.71 -2.23
CA TYR A 22 -4.59 21.33 -2.43
C TYR A 22 -3.44 20.45 -2.93
N ARG A 23 -2.68 20.90 -3.93
CA ARG A 23 -1.46 20.20 -4.39
C ARG A 23 -0.46 19.98 -3.26
N LYS A 24 -0.25 21.00 -2.41
CA LYS A 24 0.63 20.88 -1.23
C LYS A 24 0.09 19.86 -0.22
N ASN A 25 -1.22 19.83 0.01
CA ASN A 25 -1.82 18.85 0.93
C ASN A 25 -1.67 17.42 0.41
N SER A 26 -1.98 17.16 -0.86
CA SER A 26 -1.83 15.83 -1.48
C SER A 26 -0.36 15.37 -1.45
N ALA A 27 0.58 16.28 -1.73
CA ALA A 27 2.02 15.98 -1.62
C ALA A 27 2.44 15.65 -0.18
N ALA A 28 1.95 16.40 0.81
CA ALA A 28 2.24 16.15 2.21
C ALA A 28 1.63 14.81 2.70
N ALA A 29 0.41 14.48 2.27
CA ALA A 29 -0.23 13.21 2.58
C ALA A 29 0.55 12.02 1.98
N ALA A 30 0.93 12.12 0.72
CA ALA A 30 1.75 11.11 0.04
C ALA A 30 3.13 10.93 0.73
N HIS A 31 3.79 12.03 1.09
CA HIS A 31 5.03 12.00 1.86
C HIS A 31 4.85 11.31 3.21
N ARG A 32 3.74 11.58 3.91
CA ARG A 32 3.49 10.91 5.19
C ARG A 32 3.31 9.40 5.03
N VAL A 33 2.65 8.95 3.96
CA VAL A 33 2.54 7.51 3.67
C VAL A 33 3.91 6.90 3.35
N HIS A 34 4.76 7.61 2.61
CA HIS A 34 6.14 7.19 2.35
C HIS A 34 6.90 6.89 3.65
N GLU A 35 6.94 7.85 4.58
CA GLU A 35 7.61 7.72 5.88
C GLU A 35 7.08 6.52 6.65
N LEU A 36 5.75 6.35 6.73
CA LEU A 36 5.14 5.23 7.43
C LEU A 36 5.53 3.87 6.84
N ILE A 37 5.67 3.78 5.51
CA ILE A 37 6.11 2.57 4.83
C ILE A 37 7.59 2.31 5.13
N GLU A 38 8.45 3.33 5.01
CA GLU A 38 9.88 3.20 5.33
C GLU A 38 10.10 2.78 6.78
N GLU A 39 9.45 3.45 7.74
CA GLU A 39 9.49 3.10 9.17
C GLU A 39 9.06 1.63 9.40
N GLY A 40 7.99 1.18 8.72
CA GLY A 40 7.51 -0.20 8.82
C GLY A 40 8.46 -1.23 8.19
N VAL A 41 9.15 -0.88 7.12
CA VAL A 41 10.18 -1.73 6.49
C VAL A 41 11.43 -1.81 7.36
N GLU A 42 11.92 -0.68 7.87
CA GLU A 42 13.10 -0.60 8.75
C GLU A 42 12.89 -1.37 10.07
N SER A 43 11.69 -1.32 10.62
CA SER A 43 11.31 -2.09 11.81
C SER A 43 11.01 -3.57 11.54
N GLY A 44 11.02 -4.00 10.27
CA GLY A 44 10.76 -5.39 9.87
C GLY A 44 9.29 -5.82 9.96
N VAL A 45 8.36 -4.88 10.17
CA VAL A 45 6.92 -5.14 10.21
C VAL A 45 6.34 -5.31 8.82
N PHE A 46 6.85 -4.56 7.84
CA PHE A 46 6.46 -4.65 6.43
C PHE A 46 7.54 -5.30 5.58
N ARG A 47 7.11 -5.97 4.49
CA ARG A 47 8.04 -6.40 3.46
C ARG A 47 8.62 -5.19 2.74
N ALA A 48 9.81 -5.35 2.15
CA ALA A 48 10.42 -4.32 1.31
C ALA A 48 9.55 -4.04 0.07
N LEU A 49 8.88 -2.88 0.10
CA LEU A 49 8.19 -2.26 -1.04
C LEU A 49 8.93 -0.98 -1.40
N ASN A 50 8.90 -0.58 -2.67
CA ASN A 50 9.40 0.74 -3.05
C ASN A 50 8.45 1.81 -2.47
N GLY A 51 8.86 2.44 -1.37
CA GLY A 51 8.06 3.46 -0.66
C GLY A 51 7.72 4.65 -1.56
N HIS A 52 8.65 5.08 -2.41
CA HIS A 52 8.44 6.18 -3.35
C HIS A 52 7.30 5.88 -4.34
N PHE A 53 7.28 4.67 -4.90
CA PHE A 53 6.21 4.22 -5.78
C PHE A 53 4.86 4.23 -5.05
N ALA A 54 4.79 3.66 -3.84
CA ALA A 54 3.56 3.62 -3.05
C ALA A 54 3.04 5.04 -2.75
N ALA A 55 3.93 5.96 -2.37
CA ALA A 55 3.58 7.36 -2.14
C ALA A 55 3.01 8.05 -3.40
N GLN A 56 3.58 7.79 -4.58
CA GLN A 56 3.05 8.33 -5.84
C GLN A 56 1.68 7.74 -6.19
N VAL A 57 1.46 6.45 -5.98
CA VAL A 57 0.14 5.82 -6.16
C VAL A 57 -0.90 6.47 -5.24
N VAL A 58 -0.53 6.75 -3.98
CA VAL A 58 -1.41 7.48 -3.05
C VAL A 58 -1.71 8.88 -3.55
N ALA A 59 -0.71 9.64 -3.99
CA ALA A 59 -0.90 10.99 -4.50
C ALA A 59 -1.88 11.02 -5.69
N VAL A 60 -1.68 10.13 -6.67
CA VAL A 60 -2.54 10.00 -7.86
C VAL A 60 -3.96 9.58 -7.45
N THR A 61 -4.10 8.66 -6.50
CA THR A 61 -5.42 8.21 -6.04
C THR A 61 -6.17 9.32 -5.31
N ILE A 62 -5.49 10.10 -4.47
CA ILE A 62 -6.07 11.28 -3.80
C ILE A 62 -6.61 12.26 -4.86
N ASP A 63 -5.82 12.58 -5.88
CA ASP A 63 -6.22 13.49 -6.95
C ASP A 63 -7.42 12.95 -7.76
N ALA A 64 -7.41 11.66 -8.08
CA ALA A 64 -8.50 11.01 -8.82
C ALA A 64 -9.81 10.90 -8.01
N VAL A 65 -9.73 10.75 -6.68
CA VAL A 65 -10.89 10.81 -5.78
C VAL A 65 -11.42 12.23 -5.68
N GLN A 66 -10.53 13.20 -5.53
CA GLN A 66 -10.87 14.61 -5.36
C GLN A 66 -11.53 15.20 -6.63
N SER A 67 -10.98 14.89 -7.80
CA SER A 67 -11.57 15.23 -9.10
C SER A 67 -12.85 14.46 -9.43
N GLY A 68 -13.15 13.38 -8.71
CA GLY A 68 -14.33 12.55 -8.97
C GLY A 68 -14.16 11.52 -10.08
N VAL A 69 -13.09 11.60 -10.89
CA VAL A 69 -12.80 10.65 -11.99
C VAL A 69 -12.82 9.20 -11.51
N LEU A 70 -12.19 8.92 -10.35
CA LEU A 70 -12.19 7.58 -9.80
C LEU A 70 -13.57 7.16 -9.30
N LEU A 71 -14.33 8.09 -8.70
CA LEU A 71 -15.66 7.81 -8.16
C LEU A 71 -16.69 7.55 -9.25
N GLU A 72 -16.61 8.28 -10.35
CA GLU A 72 -17.49 8.11 -11.52
C GLU A 72 -17.22 6.79 -12.23
N SER A 73 -15.95 6.42 -12.40
CA SER A 73 -15.56 5.19 -13.09
C SER A 73 -15.81 3.92 -12.28
N THR A 74 -15.72 3.99 -10.95
CA THR A 74 -15.88 2.82 -10.05
C THR A 74 -17.24 2.75 -9.38
N GLY A 75 -17.98 3.86 -9.29
CA GLY A 75 -19.21 3.96 -8.50
C GLY A 75 -18.98 4.06 -6.98
N LEU A 76 -17.72 4.07 -6.52
CA LEU A 76 -17.38 4.11 -5.09
C LEU A 76 -17.71 5.46 -4.45
N THR A 77 -17.80 5.46 -3.12
CA THR A 77 -17.65 6.71 -2.35
C THR A 77 -16.17 7.04 -2.16
N ALA A 78 -15.86 8.30 -1.84
CA ALA A 78 -14.49 8.69 -1.50
C ALA A 78 -13.94 7.88 -0.32
N GLY A 79 -14.79 7.58 0.67
CA GLY A 79 -14.41 6.74 1.80
C GLY A 79 -14.04 5.33 1.35
N ASP A 80 -14.91 4.69 0.56
CA ASP A 80 -14.66 3.34 0.06
C ASP A 80 -13.42 3.29 -0.84
N ALA A 81 -13.19 4.30 -1.69
CA ALA A 81 -12.00 4.38 -2.53
C ALA A 81 -10.70 4.46 -1.71
N PHE A 82 -10.68 5.22 -0.61
CA PHE A 82 -9.53 5.26 0.29
C PHE A 82 -9.37 3.98 1.12
N SER A 83 -10.48 3.32 1.46
CA SER A 83 -10.43 2.00 2.09
C SER A 83 -9.81 0.96 1.16
N GLU A 84 -10.26 0.87 -0.09
CA GLU A 84 -9.71 -0.03 -1.11
C GLU A 84 -8.21 0.24 -1.38
N LEU A 85 -7.80 1.51 -1.41
CA LEU A 85 -6.38 1.87 -1.49
C LEU A 85 -5.60 1.37 -0.28
N GLY A 86 -6.16 1.53 0.92
CA GLY A 86 -5.56 1.07 2.17
C GLY A 86 -5.35 -0.44 2.15
N ASP A 87 -6.38 -1.20 1.77
CA ASP A 87 -6.33 -2.66 1.68
C ASP A 87 -5.28 -3.10 0.65
N LEU A 88 -5.26 -2.50 -0.55
CA LEU A 88 -4.27 -2.80 -1.58
C LEU A 88 -2.82 -2.54 -1.13
N LEU A 89 -2.59 -1.44 -0.41
CA LEU A 89 -1.27 -1.12 0.13
C LEU A 89 -0.89 -2.07 1.27
N LEU A 90 -1.79 -2.34 2.22
CA LEU A 90 -1.50 -3.20 3.36
C LEU A 90 -1.30 -4.66 2.94
N ASP A 91 -2.09 -5.18 2.01
CA ASP A 91 -1.88 -6.50 1.43
C ASP A 91 -0.57 -6.54 0.63
N GLY A 92 -0.26 -5.47 -0.09
CA GLY A 92 1.00 -5.31 -0.81
C GLY A 92 2.22 -5.14 0.10
N LEU A 93 2.05 -4.77 1.36
CA LEU A 93 3.10 -4.61 2.39
C LEU A 93 3.21 -5.84 3.31
N SER A 94 2.10 -6.56 3.48
CA SER A 94 2.06 -7.80 4.25
C SER A 94 2.75 -8.89 3.44
N SER A 95 3.76 -9.51 4.03
CA SER A 95 4.34 -10.72 3.46
C SER A 95 3.22 -11.74 3.31
N GLY A 96 2.92 -12.18 2.10
CA GLY A 96 2.10 -13.37 1.89
C GLY A 96 2.67 -14.48 2.76
N GLN A 97 1.85 -15.07 3.61
CA GLN A 97 2.16 -16.27 4.39
C GLN A 97 2.45 -17.42 3.41
N ALA A 98 3.61 -17.42 2.75
CA ALA A 98 4.08 -18.50 1.92
C ALA A 98 5.03 -19.37 2.76
N ALA A 99 4.41 -20.34 3.43
CA ALA A 99 4.99 -21.57 3.96
C ALA A 99 6.35 -21.46 4.67
N SER A 100 6.32 -21.23 5.97
CA SER A 100 7.24 -21.98 6.84
C SER A 100 6.75 -23.43 6.86
N GLU A 101 7.05 -24.19 5.81
CA GLU A 101 7.05 -25.64 5.90
C GLU A 101 8.24 -26.00 6.81
N PRO A 102 8.02 -26.66 7.97
CA PRO A 102 9.13 -27.04 8.83
C PRO A 102 10.05 -27.98 8.06
N PRO A 103 11.38 -27.95 8.31
CA PRO A 103 12.30 -28.85 7.64
C PRO A 103 11.85 -30.28 7.92
N SER A 104 11.51 -31.01 6.86
CA SER A 104 11.26 -32.45 6.91
C SER A 104 12.52 -33.10 7.49
N ALA A 105 12.45 -33.47 8.77
CA ALA A 105 13.52 -34.17 9.44
C ALA A 105 13.72 -35.49 8.71
N ALA A 106 14.82 -35.58 7.96
CA ALA A 106 15.26 -36.78 7.29
C ALA A 106 15.17 -37.98 8.25
N VAL A 107 14.26 -38.90 7.96
CA VAL A 107 14.28 -40.24 8.56
C VAL A 107 15.54 -40.92 8.04
N ARG A 108 16.62 -40.81 8.80
CA ARG A 108 17.81 -41.65 8.61
C ARG A 108 17.39 -43.10 8.90
N SER A 109 17.32 -43.91 7.85
CA SER A 109 17.11 -45.35 8.00
C SER A 109 18.36 -46.00 8.60
N PRO A 110 18.22 -46.92 9.58
CA PRO A 110 19.34 -47.54 10.28
C PRO A 110 19.93 -48.72 9.48
N ARG A 111 20.54 -48.46 8.32
CA ARG A 111 21.21 -49.50 7.53
C ARG A 111 22.70 -49.31 7.21
N ASP A 112 23.32 -48.19 7.57
CA ASP A 112 24.76 -47.97 7.32
C ASP A 112 25.66 -48.15 8.56
N GLN A 113 25.20 -48.85 9.60
CA GLN A 113 26.03 -49.25 10.74
C GLN A 113 26.25 -50.77 10.78
N ALA A 114 26.77 -51.35 9.71
CA ALA A 114 27.37 -52.69 9.78
C ALA A 114 28.28 -52.96 8.59
N SER A 115 29.57 -52.63 8.70
CA SER A 115 30.69 -53.48 8.25
C SER A 115 32.02 -52.76 8.44
N ALA A 116 32.58 -52.88 9.64
CA ALA A 116 34.02 -53.01 9.85
C ALA A 116 34.21 -53.79 11.16
N PRO A 117 34.78 -55.00 11.10
CA PRO A 117 36.17 -55.18 11.52
C PRO A 117 36.91 -56.16 10.57
N ARG A 118 38.23 -56.25 10.49
CA ARG A 118 39.34 -55.86 11.38
C ARG A 118 40.61 -55.78 10.55
#